data_AF-A0A6P4CLE2-F1
#
_entry.id   AF-A0A6P4CLE2-F1
#
_cell.length_a   1.000
_cell.length_b   1.000
_cell.length_c   1.000
_cell.angle_alpha   90.00
_cell.angle_beta   90.00
_cell.angle_gamma   90.00
#
_symmetry.space_group_name_H-M   'P 1'
#
loop_
_entity.id
_entity.type
_entity.pdbx_description
1 polymer ?
#
loop_
_entity_poly.entity_id
_entity_poly.type
_entity_poly.pdbx_seq_one_letter_code
_entity_poly.pdbx_strand_id
1 'polypeptide(L)'
;MSCSLGRVPRLMSVAATDSRIQNLQRRELRKAFVVNRFNRCNEMFEVRKMQDGTIYTVNLAQRHCDCSHFQVEQLPYRHVLACCANQRLDWQVYVHDVYKMSEIFKVYKCEFVPMGDPSTYDRYEGAKVIANWTLRRATKGRLKSTRYLNEMDSREMRGLRRCTICGRASGIPISPI
;
A
#
# COMPACT_ATOMS: atom_id res chain seq x y z
N MET A 1 -27.21 -20.36 -0.86
CA MET A 1 -26.47 -19.53 0.13
C MET A 1 -25.38 -18.79 -0.60
N SER A 2 -25.62 -17.51 -0.89
CA SER A 2 -24.75 -16.66 -1.71
C SER A 2 -23.56 -16.15 -0.90
N CYS A 3 -22.37 -16.72 -1.14
CA CYS A 3 -21.13 -16.07 -0.73
C CYS A 3 -20.92 -14.85 -1.63
N SER A 4 -21.42 -13.70 -1.19
CA SER A 4 -21.02 -12.42 -1.75
C SER A 4 -19.52 -12.26 -1.48
N LEU A 5 -18.73 -12.21 -2.54
CA LEU A 5 -17.31 -11.90 -2.52
C LEU A 5 -17.15 -10.46 -2.01
N GLY A 6 -17.17 -10.32 -0.69
CA GLY A 6 -16.80 -9.11 0.01
C GLY A 6 -15.41 -8.70 -0.44
N ARG A 7 -15.32 -7.46 -0.89
CA ARG A 7 -14.11 -6.78 -1.33
C ARG A 7 -12.95 -7.13 -0.37
N VAL A 8 -12.00 -7.95 -0.84
CA VAL A 8 -10.81 -8.33 -0.05
C VAL A 8 -10.14 -7.04 0.40
N PRO A 9 -9.95 -6.80 1.72
CA PRO A 9 -9.22 -5.63 2.19
C PRO A 9 -7.84 -5.67 1.52
N ARG A 10 -7.43 -4.54 0.94
CA ARG A 10 -6.07 -4.41 0.39
C ARG A 10 -5.10 -4.79 1.50
N LEU A 11 -4.43 -5.92 1.32
CA LEU A 11 -3.39 -6.39 2.22
C LEU A 11 -2.24 -5.38 2.17
N MET A 12 -2.26 -4.37 3.04
CA MET A 12 -1.01 -3.76 3.46
C MET A 12 -0.36 -4.83 4.33
N SER A 13 0.64 -5.53 3.80
CA SER A 13 1.40 -6.48 4.61
C SER A 13 1.90 -5.76 5.87
N VAL A 14 1.89 -6.43 7.02
CA VAL A 14 2.44 -5.85 8.25
C VAL A 14 3.90 -5.42 8.06
N ALA A 15 4.65 -6.06 7.16
CA ALA A 15 5.97 -5.61 6.73
C ALA A 15 5.98 -4.25 5.98
N ALA A 16 4.94 -3.94 5.19
CA ALA A 16 4.79 -2.65 4.52
C ALA A 16 4.40 -1.51 5.49
N THR A 17 3.62 -1.81 6.53
CA THR A 17 3.33 -0.83 7.61
C THR A 17 4.54 -0.64 8.52
N ASP A 18 5.27 -1.71 8.84
CA ASP A 18 6.51 -1.67 9.60
C ASP A 18 7.59 -0.88 8.86
N SER A 19 7.75 -1.07 7.55
CA SER A 19 8.65 -0.23 6.74
C SER A 19 8.20 1.23 6.64
N ARG A 20 6.90 1.56 6.51
CA ARG A 20 6.43 2.97 6.54
C ARG A 20 6.69 3.64 7.89
N ILE A 21 6.53 2.91 8.99
CA ILE A 21 6.73 3.42 10.35
C ILE A 21 8.23 3.48 10.71
N GLN A 22 9.04 2.51 10.29
CA GLN A 22 10.50 2.50 10.45
C GLN A 22 11.19 3.56 9.57
N ASN A 23 10.68 3.82 8.35
CA ASN A 23 11.19 4.87 7.46
C ASN A 23 10.91 6.28 7.99
N LEU A 24 9.96 6.45 8.91
CA LEU A 24 9.84 7.65 9.74
C LEU A 24 10.91 7.61 10.84
N GLN A 25 12.18 7.76 10.43
CA GLN A 25 13.33 7.66 11.31
C GLN A 25 13.18 8.54 12.57
N ARG A 26 13.53 7.97 13.72
CA ARG A 26 13.51 8.62 15.05
C ARG A 26 14.23 9.98 15.10
N ARG A 27 15.19 10.23 14.21
CA ARG A 27 15.94 11.52 14.11
C ARG A 27 15.15 12.62 13.42
N GLU A 28 14.27 12.28 12.48
CA GLU A 28 13.54 13.25 11.66
C GLU A 28 12.34 13.83 12.41
N LEU A 29 11.67 13.00 13.22
CA LEU A 29 10.55 13.43 14.06
C LEU A 29 10.96 14.48 15.11
N ARG A 30 12.15 14.35 15.71
CA ARG A 30 12.67 15.35 16.67
C ARG A 30 12.97 16.70 16.05
N LYS A 31 13.28 16.73 14.74
CA LYS A 31 13.50 17.97 13.98
C LYS A 31 12.21 18.57 13.44
N ALA A 32 11.15 17.77 13.34
CA ALA A 32 9.87 18.20 12.80
C ALA A 32 8.87 18.63 13.88
N PHE A 33 8.98 18.08 15.10
CA PHE A 33 8.02 18.28 16.17
C PHE A 33 8.68 18.58 17.52
N VAL A 34 8.08 19.49 18.27
CA VAL A 34 8.33 19.71 19.70
C VAL A 34 7.23 18.99 20.46
N VAL A 35 7.59 18.16 21.43
CA VAL A 35 6.62 17.42 22.27
C VAL A 35 6.68 18.00 23.69
N ASN A 36 5.58 18.62 24.11
CA ASN A 36 5.36 19.13 25.46
C ASN A 36 4.51 18.12 26.23
N ARG A 37 4.92 17.80 27.46
CA ARG A 37 4.18 16.87 28.34
C ARG A 37 3.23 17.66 29.24
N PHE A 38 1.93 17.59 28.94
CA PHE A 38 0.91 18.39 29.63
C PHE A 38 0.26 17.64 30.81
N ASN A 39 0.11 16.31 30.75
CA ASN A 39 -0.40 15.53 31.89
C ASN A 39 0.17 14.10 31.92
N ARG A 40 0.91 13.77 32.99
CA ARG A 40 1.55 12.45 33.15
C ARG A 40 0.55 11.34 33.51
N CYS A 41 -0.51 11.67 34.24
CA CYS A 41 -1.50 10.69 34.72
C CYS A 41 -2.41 10.19 33.60
N ASN A 42 -2.67 11.04 32.60
CA ASN A 42 -3.60 10.76 31.51
C ASN A 42 -2.89 10.45 30.18
N GLU A 43 -1.56 10.33 30.17
CA GLU A 43 -0.74 10.16 28.96
C GLU A 43 -1.08 11.15 27.83
N MET A 44 -1.35 12.41 28.22
CA MET A 44 -1.68 13.48 27.28
C MET A 44 -0.46 14.34 26.97
N PHE A 45 -0.28 14.59 25.67
CA PHE A 45 0.83 15.33 25.11
C PHE A 45 0.32 16.41 24.18
N GLU A 46 1.00 17.55 24.20
CA GLU A 46 0.86 18.60 23.21
C GLU A 46 2.04 18.47 22.24
N VAL A 47 1.75 18.31 20.95
CA VAL A 47 2.75 18.17 19.90
C VAL A 47 2.67 19.37 18.98
N ARG A 48 3.71 20.18 18.96
CA ARG A 48 3.83 21.33 18.07
C ARG A 48 4.67 20.99 16.86
N LYS A 49 4.13 21.21 15.67
CA LYS A 49 4.87 21.10 14.41
C LYS A 49 5.72 22.34 14.20
N MET A 50 7.02 22.16 13.94
CA MET A 50 7.96 23.27 13.84
C MET A 50 7.79 24.13 12.58
N GLN A 51 7.25 23.55 11.50
CA GLN A 51 7.14 24.23 10.19
C GLN A 51 6.12 25.36 10.19
N ASP A 52 4.96 25.14 10.81
CA ASP A 52 3.80 26.05 10.77
C ASP A 52 3.31 26.43 12.17
N GLY A 53 3.92 25.90 13.23
CA GLY A 53 3.52 26.14 14.61
C GLY A 53 2.23 25.43 15.03
N THR A 54 1.64 24.60 14.17
CA THR A 54 0.37 23.91 14.45
C THR A 54 0.52 22.99 15.64
N ILE A 55 -0.49 23.00 16.51
CA ILE A 55 -0.51 22.22 17.75
C ILE A 55 -1.53 21.09 17.63
N TYR A 56 -1.14 19.90 18.05
CA TYR A 56 -2.00 18.72 18.11
C TYR A 56 -1.98 18.14 19.52
N THR A 57 -3.16 17.73 20.01
CA THR A 57 -3.25 16.93 21.24
C THR A 57 -3.14 15.45 20.90
N VAL A 58 -2.35 14.72 21.68
CA VAL A 58 -2.22 13.27 21.61
C VAL A 58 -2.54 12.68 22.96
N ASN A 59 -3.51 11.77 23.01
CA ASN A 59 -3.80 10.94 24.19
C ASN A 59 -3.41 9.50 23.86
N LEU A 60 -2.30 9.03 24.44
CA LEU A 60 -1.80 7.68 24.17
C LEU A 60 -2.69 6.60 24.82
N ALA A 61 -3.22 6.86 26.01
CA ALA A 61 -4.09 5.92 26.73
C ALA A 61 -5.38 5.63 25.95
N GLN A 62 -5.98 6.66 25.34
CA GLN A 62 -7.18 6.54 24.51
C GLN A 62 -6.90 6.27 23.03
N ARG A 63 -5.63 6.14 22.64
CA ARG A 63 -5.21 6.00 21.24
C ARG A 63 -5.82 7.08 20.33
N HIS A 64 -5.77 8.33 20.77
CA HIS A 64 -6.42 9.47 20.12
C HIS A 64 -5.41 10.56 19.73
N CYS A 65 -5.61 11.17 18.55
CA CYS A 65 -4.89 12.36 18.13
C CYS A 65 -5.78 13.29 17.29
N ASP A 66 -5.79 14.58 17.57
CA ASP A 66 -6.70 15.53 16.90
C ASP A 66 -6.48 15.66 15.38
N CYS A 67 -5.40 15.08 14.84
CA CYS A 67 -5.16 14.99 13.40
C CYS A 67 -6.03 13.94 12.67
N SER A 68 -6.86 13.17 13.39
CA SER A 68 -7.76 12.12 12.89
C SER A 68 -7.11 10.91 12.22
N HIS A 69 -5.86 11.02 11.75
CA HIS A 69 -5.16 9.93 11.07
C HIS A 69 -4.99 8.69 11.96
N PHE A 70 -4.76 8.88 13.26
CA PHE A 70 -4.58 7.75 14.17
C PHE A 70 -5.86 6.94 14.35
N GLN A 71 -7.01 7.60 14.36
CA GLN A 71 -8.33 7.01 14.53
C GLN A 71 -8.76 6.27 13.26
N VAL A 72 -8.48 6.86 12.09
CA VAL A 72 -8.85 6.29 10.79
C VAL A 72 -7.96 5.11 10.44
N GLU A 73 -6.64 5.28 10.53
CA GLU A 73 -5.68 4.23 10.14
C GLU A 73 -5.47 3.20 11.24
N GLN A 74 -5.90 3.48 12.48
CA GLN A 74 -5.69 2.61 13.65
C GLN A 74 -4.21 2.22 13.86
N LEU A 75 -3.30 3.06 13.35
CA LEU A 75 -1.85 2.91 13.39
C LEU A 75 -1.21 4.21 13.92
N PRO A 76 -0.16 4.11 14.75
CA PRO A 76 0.59 5.28 15.21
C PRO A 76 1.09 6.13 14.04
N TYR A 77 0.65 7.38 14.00
CA TYR A 77 1.09 8.36 13.00
C TYR A 77 2.20 9.28 13.55
N ARG A 78 2.65 10.26 12.76
CA ARG A 78 3.81 11.13 13.08
C ARG A 78 3.77 11.75 14.48
N HIS A 79 2.62 12.24 14.95
CA HIS A 79 2.48 12.85 16.27
C HIS A 79 2.63 11.82 17.41
N VAL A 80 1.98 10.67 17.27
CA VAL A 80 2.05 9.54 18.23
C VAL A 80 3.48 9.00 18.29
N LEU A 81 4.11 8.81 17.12
CA LEU A 81 5.50 8.37 17.01
C LEU A 81 6.47 9.39 17.63
N ALA A 82 6.21 10.69 17.49
CA ALA A 82 6.99 11.73 18.15
C ALA A 82 6.87 11.64 19.69
N CYS A 83 5.66 11.44 20.22
CA CYS A 83 5.45 11.21 21.66
C CYS A 83 6.18 9.96 22.15
N CYS A 84 6.07 8.84 21.44
CA CYS A 84 6.76 7.60 21.78
C CYS A 84 8.28 7.76 21.76
N ALA A 85 8.82 8.43 20.74
CA ALA A 85 10.25 8.72 20.62
C ALA A 85 10.77 9.68 21.71
N ASN A 86 9.94 10.61 22.17
CA ASN A 86 10.24 11.55 23.24
C ASN A 86 10.26 10.85 24.61
N GLN A 87 9.27 10.00 24.90
CA GLN A 87 9.14 9.27 26.17
C GLN A 87 9.87 7.93 26.19
N ARG A 88 10.56 7.55 25.09
CA ARG A 88 11.20 6.24 24.90
C ARG A 88 10.25 5.05 25.05
N LEU A 89 8.98 5.25 24.71
CA LEU A 89 7.98 4.20 24.69
C LEU A 89 8.11 3.37 23.42
N ASP A 90 7.69 2.11 23.51
CA ASP A 90 7.52 1.27 22.33
C ASP A 90 6.21 1.66 21.63
N TRP A 91 6.33 2.03 20.36
CA TRP A 91 5.19 2.48 19.57
C TRP A 91 4.29 1.31 19.16
N GLN A 92 4.82 0.08 19.11
CA GLN A 92 4.08 -1.10 18.65
C GLN A 92 2.87 -1.41 19.54
N VAL A 93 2.93 -1.05 20.82
CA VAL A 93 1.83 -1.20 21.78
C VAL A 93 0.58 -0.41 21.37
N TYR A 94 0.75 0.66 20.60
CA TYR A 94 -0.33 1.53 20.14
C TYR A 94 -0.90 1.15 18.78
N VAL A 95 -0.39 0.09 18.15
CA VAL A 95 -0.99 -0.52 16.94
C VAL A 95 -2.28 -1.23 17.33
N HIS A 96 -3.34 -1.06 16.53
CA HIS A 96 -4.60 -1.74 16.77
C HIS A 96 -4.52 -3.25 16.44
N ASP A 97 -5.29 -4.04 17.19
CA ASP A 97 -5.22 -5.50 17.16
C ASP A 97 -5.61 -6.10 15.81
N VAL A 98 -6.38 -5.39 14.99
CA VAL A 98 -6.73 -5.79 13.61
C VAL A 98 -5.51 -6.04 12.72
N TYR A 99 -4.36 -5.45 13.07
CA TYR A 99 -3.09 -5.65 12.36
C TYR A 99 -2.23 -6.77 12.95
N LYS A 100 -2.65 -7.40 14.05
CA LYS A 100 -1.94 -8.55 14.61
C LYS A 100 -2.16 -9.78 13.72
N MET A 101 -1.14 -10.63 13.66
CA MET A 101 -1.22 -11.89 12.90
C MET A 101 -2.40 -12.76 13.34
N SER A 102 -2.76 -12.76 14.63
CA SER A 102 -3.92 -13.50 15.13
C SER A 102 -5.23 -13.10 14.46
N GLU A 103 -5.47 -11.81 14.25
CA GLU A 103 -6.69 -11.32 13.58
C GLU A 103 -6.61 -11.54 12.08
N ILE A 104 -5.43 -11.35 11.48
CA ILE A 104 -5.20 -11.63 10.06
C ILE A 104 -5.48 -13.11 9.77
N PHE A 105 -5.00 -14.04 10.60
CA PHE A 105 -5.28 -15.46 10.43
C PHE A 105 -6.77 -15.77 10.54
N LYS A 106 -7.55 -15.08 11.39
CA LYS A 106 -9.00 -15.26 11.45
C LYS A 106 -9.68 -14.89 10.14
N VAL A 107 -9.27 -13.79 9.50
CA VAL A 107 -9.80 -13.35 8.19
C VAL A 107 -9.56 -14.41 7.12
N TYR A 108 -8.38 -15.04 7.13
CA TYR A 108 -7.99 -16.06 6.14
C TYR A 108 -8.28 -17.50 6.58
N LYS A 109 -8.92 -17.71 7.74
CA LYS A 109 -9.21 -19.05 8.27
C LYS A 109 -10.24 -19.79 7.41
N CYS A 110 -11.09 -19.05 6.68
CA CYS A 110 -12.09 -19.66 5.81
C CYS A 110 -11.39 -20.48 4.73
N GLU A 111 -11.76 -21.75 4.63
CA GLU A 111 -11.26 -22.62 3.57
C GLU A 111 -11.81 -22.12 2.23
N PHE A 112 -10.90 -21.87 1.30
CA PHE A 112 -11.30 -21.66 -0.08
C PHE A 112 -11.87 -22.99 -0.58
N VAL A 113 -13.18 -23.03 -0.76
CA VAL A 113 -13.81 -24.12 -1.49
C VAL A 113 -13.29 -24.03 -2.93
N PRO A 114 -12.52 -25.02 -3.43
CA PRO A 114 -12.12 -25.02 -4.81
C PRO A 114 -13.38 -24.96 -5.66
N MET A 115 -13.37 -24.22 -6.77
CA MET A 115 -14.50 -24.32 -7.68
C MET A 115 -14.66 -25.79 -8.09
N GLY A 116 -15.91 -26.26 -8.10
CA GLY A 116 -16.25 -27.62 -8.48
C GLY A 116 -15.83 -27.94 -9.91
N ASP A 117 -16.10 -29.17 -10.37
CA ASP A 117 -15.84 -29.50 -11.76
C ASP A 117 -16.63 -28.56 -12.70
N PRO A 118 -16.03 -28.00 -13.77
CA PRO A 118 -16.75 -27.13 -14.69
C PRO A 118 -18.02 -27.73 -15.31
N SER A 119 -18.16 -29.05 -15.35
CA SER A 119 -19.39 -29.74 -15.78
C SER A 119 -20.55 -29.61 -14.79
N THR A 120 -20.27 -29.22 -13.54
CA THR A 120 -21.27 -29.00 -12.49
C THR A 120 -21.75 -27.55 -12.42
N TYR A 121 -21.14 -26.66 -13.19
CA TYR A 121 -21.56 -25.27 -13.22
C TYR A 121 -22.87 -25.12 -13.99
N ASP A 122 -23.78 -24.29 -13.46
CA ASP A 122 -24.97 -23.90 -14.19
C ASP A 122 -24.59 -23.27 -15.54
N ARG A 123 -25.42 -23.50 -16.55
CA ARG A 123 -25.23 -22.89 -17.87
C ARG A 123 -25.30 -21.38 -17.70
N TYR A 124 -24.26 -20.67 -18.12
CA TYR A 124 -24.27 -19.21 -18.09
C TYR A 124 -25.36 -18.66 -19.03
N GLU A 125 -26.42 -18.07 -18.46
CA GLU A 125 -27.52 -17.42 -19.19
C GLU A 125 -27.31 -15.90 -19.37
N GLY A 126 -26.20 -15.35 -18.89
CA GLY A 126 -25.93 -13.93 -18.98
C GLY A 126 -25.52 -13.45 -20.38
N ALA A 127 -25.28 -12.14 -20.50
CA ALA A 127 -24.87 -11.52 -21.76
C ALA A 127 -23.58 -12.15 -22.29
N LYS A 128 -23.60 -12.62 -23.54
CA LYS A 128 -22.40 -13.13 -24.20
C LYS A 128 -21.42 -11.98 -24.37
N VAL A 129 -20.34 -11.98 -23.59
CA VAL A 129 -19.24 -11.02 -23.74
C VAL A 129 -18.47 -11.40 -25.00
N ILE A 130 -18.86 -10.79 -26.12
CA ILE A 130 -18.16 -10.90 -27.39
C ILE A 130 -17.15 -9.76 -27.44
N ALA A 131 -15.86 -10.10 -27.49
CA ALA A 131 -14.84 -9.09 -27.74
C ALA A 131 -15.14 -8.38 -29.06
N ASN A 132 -15.21 -7.05 -29.04
CA ASN A 132 -15.47 -6.28 -30.24
C ASN A 132 -14.38 -6.58 -31.29
N TRP A 133 -14.78 -7.18 -32.40
CA TRP A 133 -13.88 -7.59 -33.48
C TRP A 133 -13.14 -6.39 -34.10
N THR A 134 -13.73 -5.20 -34.12
CA THR A 134 -13.06 -4.00 -34.66
C THR A 134 -11.99 -3.45 -33.73
N LEU A 135 -12.08 -3.76 -32.43
CA LEU A 135 -11.05 -3.43 -31.42
C LEU A 135 -10.06 -4.58 -31.21
N ARG A 136 -10.23 -5.70 -31.94
CA ARG A 136 -9.32 -6.83 -31.88
C ARG A 136 -8.02 -6.46 -32.58
N ARG A 137 -6.90 -6.59 -31.86
CA ARG A 137 -5.57 -6.31 -32.42
C ARG A 137 -5.27 -7.28 -33.58
N ALA A 138 -4.86 -6.72 -34.72
CA ALA A 138 -4.42 -7.50 -35.89
C ALA A 138 -3.07 -8.20 -35.65
N THR A 139 -2.18 -7.59 -34.85
CA THR A 139 -0.83 -8.12 -34.58
C THR A 139 -0.73 -8.68 -33.16
N LYS A 140 -0.12 -9.86 -33.02
CA LYS A 140 0.19 -10.46 -31.73
C LYS A 140 1.30 -9.67 -31.03
N GLY A 141 1.18 -9.48 -29.72
CA GLY A 141 2.23 -8.88 -28.88
C GLY A 141 1.79 -7.59 -28.18
N ARG A 142 2.77 -6.95 -27.54
CA ARG A 142 2.58 -5.69 -26.82
C ARG A 142 2.33 -4.56 -27.82
N LEU A 143 1.34 -3.72 -27.54
CA LEU A 143 1.07 -2.53 -28.33
C LEU A 143 2.32 -1.64 -28.37
N LYS A 144 2.68 -1.11 -29.54
CA LYS A 144 3.70 -0.06 -29.59
C LYS A 144 3.24 1.08 -28.69
N SER A 145 4.12 1.52 -27.80
CA SER A 145 3.78 2.63 -26.91
C SER A 145 3.54 3.88 -27.76
N THR A 146 2.40 4.53 -27.55
CA THR A 146 2.07 5.83 -28.15
C THR A 146 2.59 6.99 -27.31
N ARG A 147 3.29 6.70 -26.19
CA ARG A 147 3.88 7.71 -25.33
C ARG A 147 5.07 8.34 -26.04
N TYR A 148 5.08 9.67 -26.12
CA TYR A 148 6.25 10.42 -26.56
C TYR A 148 7.44 10.07 -25.65
N LEU A 149 8.54 9.64 -26.26
CA LEU A 149 9.80 9.42 -25.58
C LEU A 149 10.35 10.79 -25.16
N ASN A 150 10.64 10.97 -23.88
CA ASN A 150 11.33 12.16 -23.39
C ASN A 150 12.79 11.85 -23.04
N GLU A 151 13.53 12.86 -22.58
CA GLU A 151 14.96 12.73 -22.25
C GLU A 151 15.27 11.70 -21.15
N MET A 152 14.30 11.38 -20.28
CA MET A 152 14.47 10.32 -19.29
C MET A 152 14.35 8.90 -19.90
N ASP A 153 13.73 8.80 -21.08
CA ASP A 153 13.56 7.55 -21.83
C ASP A 153 14.67 7.31 -22.86
N SER A 154 15.40 8.37 -23.26
CA SER A 154 16.62 8.26 -24.06
C SER A 154 17.73 7.64 -23.23
N ARG A 155 17.65 6.32 -23.05
CA ARG A 155 18.82 5.51 -22.70
C ARG A 155 19.53 5.23 -24.02
N GLU A 156 20.86 5.39 -24.06
CA GLU A 156 21.68 4.97 -25.21
C GLU A 156 21.15 3.65 -25.76
N MET A 157 20.92 3.60 -27.08
CA MET A 157 20.31 2.49 -27.80
C MET A 157 21.12 1.20 -27.57
N ARG A 158 20.89 0.54 -26.42
CA ARG A 158 21.34 -0.83 -26.21
C ARG A 158 20.61 -1.63 -27.26
N GLY A 159 21.39 -2.19 -28.19
CA GLY A 159 20.90 -2.97 -29.32
C GLY A 159 19.88 -4.02 -28.90
N LEU A 160 19.18 -4.55 -29.91
CA LEU A 160 18.10 -5.52 -29.78
C LEU A 160 18.35 -6.51 -28.62
N ARG A 161 17.59 -6.38 -27.53
CA ARG A 161 17.81 -7.20 -26.32
C ARG A 161 17.59 -8.66 -26.69
N ARG A 162 18.55 -9.51 -26.35
CA ARG A 162 18.46 -10.96 -26.53
C ARG A 162 17.85 -11.58 -25.28
N CYS A 163 16.92 -12.50 -25.47
CA CYS A 163 16.39 -13.31 -24.38
C CYS A 163 17.52 -14.11 -23.73
N THR A 164 17.66 -14.04 -22.41
CA THR A 164 18.70 -14.78 -21.67
C THR A 164 18.49 -16.30 -21.72
N ILE A 165 17.28 -16.76 -22.02
CA ILE A 165 16.94 -18.19 -22.06
C ILE A 165 17.08 -18.75 -23.47
N CYS A 166 16.60 -18.03 -24.51
CA CYS A 166 16.56 -18.54 -25.87
C CYS A 166 17.46 -17.80 -26.88
N GLY A 167 18.21 -16.77 -26.44
CA GLY A 167 19.19 -16.05 -27.27
C GLY A 167 18.62 -15.18 -28.40
N ARG A 168 17.32 -15.28 -28.70
CA ARG A 168 16.67 -14.53 -29.77
C ARG A 168 16.51 -13.06 -29.40
N ALA A 169 16.75 -12.19 -30.37
CA ALA A 169 16.60 -10.76 -30.20
C ALA A 169 15.13 -10.33 -30.36
N SER A 170 14.63 -9.50 -29.43
CA SER A 170 13.24 -9.00 -29.47
C SER A 170 13.21 -7.52 -29.85
N GLY A 171 12.73 -7.22 -31.06
CA GLY A 171 12.49 -5.85 -31.56
C GLY A 171 12.54 -5.81 -33.09
N ILE A 172 11.76 -4.93 -33.71
CA ILE A 172 11.92 -4.57 -35.13
C ILE A 172 12.91 -3.39 -35.15
N PRO A 173 13.92 -3.36 -36.05
CA PRO A 173 14.81 -2.21 -36.17
C PRO A 173 13.98 -0.94 -36.42
N ILE A 174 14.15 0.07 -35.57
CA ILE A 174 13.61 1.40 -35.84
C ILE A 174 14.64 2.08 -36.75
N SER A 175 14.36 2.16 -38.04
CA SER A 175 15.15 2.98 -38.97
C SER A 175 14.94 4.47 -38.65
N PRO A 176 15.98 5.31 -38.66
CA PRO A 176 15.81 6.76 -38.57
C PRO A 176 15.10 7.29 -39.82
N ILE A 177 14.30 8.34 -39.64
CA ILE A 177 13.82 9.21 -40.73
C ILE A 177 14.97 10.13 -41.14
#